data_AF-K2GSG9-F1
#
_entry.id   AF-K2GSG9-F1
#
_cell.length_a   1.000
_cell.length_b   1.000
_cell.length_c   1.000
_cell.angle_alpha   90.00
_cell.angle_beta   90.00
_cell.angle_gamma   90.00
#
_symmetry.space_group_name_H-M   'P 1'
#
loop_
_entity.id
_entity.type
_entity.pdbx_description
1 polymer ?
#
loop_
_entity_poly.entity_id
_entity_poly.type
_entity_poly.pdbx_seq_one_letter_code
_entity_poly.pdbx_strand_id
1 'polypeptide(L)' 'MTIWKCPNCDYSKESRCKQKKCPNCGDVEFLKFDDNSCGDCKSCGCKK' A
#
# COMPACT_ATOMS: atom_id res chain seq x y z
N MET A 1 11.98 -4.35 0.07
CA MET A 1 11.27 -3.88 -1.13
C MET A 1 10.17 -2.90 -0.69
N THR A 2 9.65 -2.09 -1.60
CA THR A 2 8.51 -1.20 -1.29
C THR A 2 7.22 -1.80 -1.85
N ILE A 3 6.21 -1.91 -1.01
CA ILE A 3 4.84 -2.30 -1.36
C ILE A 3 4.03 -1.02 -1.64
N TRP A 4 3.29 -1.00 -2.75
CA TRP A 4 2.39 0.09 -3.09
C TRP A 4 0.96 -0.42 -2.97
N LYS A 5 0.19 0.15 -2.05
CA LYS A 5 -1.22 -0.22 -1.84
C LYS A 5 -2.14 0.89 -2.35
N CYS A 6 -3.14 0.51 -3.14
CA CYS A 6 -4.17 1.40 -3.62
C CYS A 6 -5.25 1.57 -2.54
N PRO A 7 -5.58 2.80 -2.11
CA PRO A 7 -6.60 3.03 -1.09
C PRO A 7 -8.03 2.76 -1.58
N ASN A 8 -8.25 2.78 -2.90
CA ASN A 8 -9.60 2.68 -3.48
C ASN A 8 -10.06 1.26 -3.78
N CYS A 9 -9.13 0.33 -4.03
CA CYS A 9 -9.48 -1.05 -4.41
C CYS A 9 -8.61 -2.13 -3.76
N ASP A 10 -7.93 -1.78 -2.66
CA ASP A 10 -7.05 -2.66 -1.85
C ASP A 10 -5.89 -3.33 -2.62
N TYR A 11 -5.68 -2.97 -3.89
CA TYR A 11 -4.64 -3.54 -4.74
C TYR A 11 -3.26 -3.23 -4.19
N SER A 12 -2.47 -4.27 -3.90
CA SER A 12 -1.13 -4.16 -3.35
C SER A 12 -0.10 -4.73 -4.32
N LYS A 13 0.97 -3.99 -4.60
CA LYS A 13 2.06 -4.47 -5.46
C LYS A 13 3.43 -4.13 -4.88
N GLU A 14 4.28 -5.13 -4.78
CA GLU A 14 5.68 -4.94 -4.45
C GLU A 14 6.45 -4.46 -5.69
N SER A 15 7.00 -3.24 -5.64
CA SER A 15 7.80 -2.66 -6.73
C SER A 15 8.68 -1.54 -6.21
N ARG A 16 9.90 -1.44 -6.75
CA ARG A 16 10.83 -0.34 -6.44
C ARG A 16 10.27 1.02 -6.89
N CYS A 17 9.48 1.04 -7.96
CA CYS A 17 8.90 2.26 -8.55
C CYS A 17 7.40 2.37 -8.24
N LYS A 18 6.94 3.58 -7.95
CA LYS A 18 5.50 3.90 -7.81
C LYS A 18 4.79 3.67 -9.14
N GLN A 19 3.68 2.93 -9.12
CA GLN A 19 2.84 2.80 -10.31
C GLN A 19 2.12 4.11 -10.63
N LYS A 20 2.04 4.43 -11.92
CA LYS A 20 1.29 5.61 -12.39
C LYS A 20 -0.22 5.41 -12.35
N LYS A 21 -0.68 4.17 -12.49
CA LYS A 21 -2.10 3.80 -12.57
C LYS A 21 -2.35 2.42 -11.97
N CYS A 22 -3.47 2.26 -11.27
CA CYS A 22 -3.95 1.02 -10.69
C CYS A 22 -4.64 0.17 -11.76
N PRO A 23 -4.26 -1.11 -11.91
CA PRO A 23 -4.88 -1.99 -12.91
C PRO A 23 -6.31 -2.39 -12.53
N ASN A 24 -6.69 -2.32 -11.25
CA ASN A 24 -8.02 -2.70 -10.78
C ASN A 24 -9.04 -1.56 -10.86
N CYS A 25 -8.71 -0.40 -10.29
CA CYS A 25 -9.63 0.73 -10.19
C CYS A 25 -9.27 1.92 -11.10
N GLY A 26 -8.10 1.91 -11.73
CA GLY A 26 -7.66 3.01 -12.60
C GLY A 26 -7.12 4.24 -11.87
N ASP A 27 -7.08 4.21 -10.53
CA ASP A 27 -6.54 5.28 -9.69
C ASP A 27 -5.04 5.51 -9.86
N VAL A 28 -4.61 6.74 -9.59
CA VAL A 28 -3.19 7.14 -9.65
C VAL A 28 -2.54 7.26 -8.26
N GLU A 29 -3.36 7.15 -7.22
CA GLU A 29 -2.98 7.26 -5.82
C GLU A 29 -2.57 5.88 -5.27
N PHE A 30 -1.35 5.81 -4.73
CA PHE A 30 -0.82 4.62 -4.08
C PHE A 30 -0.04 5.03 -2.83
N LEU A 31 -0.35 4.34 -1.73
CA LEU A 31 0.33 4.46 -0.46
C LEU A 31 1.58 3.58 -0.45
N LYS A 32 2.69 4.16 0.00
CA LYS A 32 3.98 3.48 0.10
C LYS A 32 4.05 2.74 1.44
N PHE A 33 4.09 1.42 1.39
CA PHE A 33 4.34 0.52 2.52
C PHE A 33 5.74 -0.06 2.35
N ASP A 34 6.71 0.46 3.09
CA ASP A 34 8.03 -0.17 3.14
C ASP A 34 8.05 -1.18 4.28
N ASP A 35 8.29 -2.46 3.96
CA ASP A 35 8.37 -3.55 4.94
C ASP A 35 9.54 -3.38 5.94
N ASN A 36 10.43 -2.41 5.74
CA ASN A 36 11.48 -2.09 6.71
C ASN A 36 11.03 -1.07 7.78
N SER A 37 9.83 -1.25 8.32
CA SER A 37 9.44 -0.69 9.62
C SER A 37 8.50 -1.66 10.32
N CYS A 38 9.02 -2.83 10.72
CA CYS A 38 8.53 -3.50 11.91
C CYS A 38 8.96 -2.64 13.12
N GLY A 39 8.20 -1.58 13.34
CA GLY A 39 8.40 -0.61 14.40
C GLY A 39 7.12 0.20 14.48
N ASP A 40 6.30 -0.11 15.47
CA ASP A 40 5.07 0.60 15.82
C ASP A 40 3.82 0.25 14.97
N CYS A 41 3.44 -1.03 14.96
CA CYS A 41 2.02 -1.37 14.94
C CYS A 41 1.41 -0.93 16.27
N LYS A 42 1.11 0.37 16.41
CA LYS A 42 0.46 0.93 17.61
C LYS A 42 -0.87 1.61 17.33
N SER A 43 -1.42 1.51 16.12
CA SER A 43 -2.77 2.03 15.88
C SER A 43 -3.52 1.44 14.67
N CYS A 44 -3.35 0.15 14.37
CA CYS A 44 -4.38 -0.55 13.59
C CYS A 44 -5.23 -1.37 14.55
N GLY A 45 -6.25 -0.70 15.09
CA GLY A 45 -7.36 -1.36 15.76
C GLY A 45 -8.06 -2.31 14.80
N CYS A 46 -7.59 -3.56 14.78
CA CYS A 46 -8.37 -4.70 14.30
C CYS A 46 -9.58 -4.83 15.23
N LYS A 47 -10.68 -4.14 14.90
CA LYS A 47 -12.00 -4.39 15.48
C LYS A 47 -12.41 -5.82 15.14
N LYS A 48 -12.73 -6.60 16.17
CA LYS A 48 -13.81 -7.59 16.10
C LYS A 48 -14.90 -7.14 17.06
#